data_AF-A0A848WS45-F1
#
_entry.id   AF-A0A848WS45-F1
#
_cell.length_a   1.000
_cell.length_b   1.000
_cell.length_c   1.000
_cell.angle_alpha   90.00
_cell.angle_beta   90.00
_cell.angle_gamma   90.00
#
_symmetry.space_group_name_H-M   'P 1'
#
loop_
_entity.id
_entity.type
_entity.pdbx_description
1 polymer ?
#
loop_
_entity_poly.entity_id
_entity_poly.type
_entity_poly.pdbx_seq_one_letter_code
_entity_poly.pdbx_strand_id
1 'polypeptide(L)'
;MKIFCQFILATALGSAAVAAEEKTGAQFLQKYCITCHGDEKQKGDRRFDEIAFPLKDKLTVLEIQDAIDQLNLGEMPPKKAELQPSKEEIADAIAALTNSVAEARASLKSSGGQTVLRRLNRREYLNTVGDLFALDMT
;
A
#
# COMPACT_ATOMS: atom_id res chain seq x y z
N MET A 1 -61.71 2.84 -13.03
CA MET A 1 -60.47 3.16 -13.76
C MET A 1 -59.42 3.49 -12.72
N LYS A 2 -58.52 2.54 -12.40
CA LYS A 2 -57.09 2.57 -12.78
C LYS A 2 -56.47 3.90 -12.34
N ILE A 3 -55.54 3.94 -11.38
CA ILE A 3 -54.15 3.58 -11.62
C ILE A 3 -53.48 3.19 -10.29
N PHE A 4 -52.98 1.96 -10.29
CA PHE A 4 -51.97 1.39 -9.39
C PHE A 4 -50.64 2.10 -9.70
N CYS A 5 -49.92 2.62 -8.71
CA CYS A 5 -48.52 3.03 -8.92
C CYS A 5 -47.68 2.50 -7.76
N GLN A 6 -46.83 1.54 -8.13
CA GLN A 6 -45.99 0.72 -7.26
C GLN A 6 -45.03 1.57 -6.43
N PHE A 7 -44.97 1.27 -5.14
CA PHE A 7 -43.83 1.60 -4.29
C PHE A 7 -42.59 0.88 -4.84
N ILE A 8 -41.67 1.63 -5.43
CA ILE A 8 -40.36 1.14 -5.84
C ILE A 8 -39.53 0.96 -4.57
N LEU A 9 -39.24 -0.29 -4.23
CA LEU A 9 -38.30 -0.67 -3.18
C LEU A 9 -36.88 -0.36 -3.67
N ALA A 10 -36.29 0.73 -3.19
CA ALA A 10 -34.89 1.03 -3.43
C ALA A 10 -34.01 0.07 -2.59
N THR A 11 -33.40 -0.91 -3.25
CA THR A 11 -32.34 -1.73 -2.67
C THR A 11 -31.05 -0.92 -2.61
N ALA A 12 -30.70 -0.46 -1.42
CA ALA A 12 -29.37 0.08 -1.14
C ALA A 12 -28.35 -1.08 -1.13
N LEU A 13 -27.49 -1.15 -2.16
CA LEU A 13 -26.28 -1.95 -2.10
C LEU A 13 -25.32 -1.29 -1.10
N GLY A 14 -25.26 -1.86 0.10
CA GLY A 14 -24.39 -1.41 1.18
C GLY A 14 -22.92 -1.69 0.87
N SER A 15 -22.12 -0.63 0.81
CA SER A 15 -20.66 -0.66 0.77
C SER A 15 -20.12 -0.87 2.19
N ALA A 16 -20.26 -2.09 2.73
CA ALA A 16 -19.82 -2.42 4.10
C ALA A 16 -18.54 -3.27 4.15
N ALA A 17 -18.11 -3.85 3.02
CA ALA A 17 -16.95 -4.75 2.96
C ALA A 17 -15.61 -4.00 3.14
N VAL A 18 -15.49 -2.79 2.57
CA VAL A 18 -14.22 -2.04 2.53
C VAL A 18 -13.71 -1.69 3.94
N ALA A 19 -14.59 -1.26 4.84
CA ALA A 19 -14.21 -0.87 6.19
C ALA A 19 -13.86 -2.07 7.11
N ALA A 20 -14.31 -3.27 6.75
CA ALA A 20 -13.96 -4.49 7.47
C ALA A 20 -12.59 -5.02 6.98
N GLU A 21 -12.34 -4.97 5.67
CA GLU A 21 -11.09 -5.42 5.07
C GLU A 21 -9.89 -4.54 5.45
N GLU A 22 -10.02 -3.21 5.43
CA GLU A 22 -8.93 -2.32 5.87
C GLU A 22 -8.50 -2.60 7.33
N LYS A 23 -9.48 -2.94 8.19
CA LYS A 23 -9.20 -3.30 9.58
C LYS A 23 -8.42 -4.61 9.68
N THR A 24 -8.70 -5.59 8.83
CA THR A 24 -7.99 -6.87 8.82
C THR A 24 -6.50 -6.70 8.47
N GLY A 25 -6.18 -5.89 7.45
CA GLY A 25 -4.80 -5.63 7.05
C GLY A 25 -3.99 -4.93 8.15
N ALA A 26 -4.53 -3.86 8.75
CA ALA A 26 -3.88 -3.14 9.84
C ALA A 26 -3.66 -4.03 11.09
N GLN A 27 -4.66 -4.84 11.45
CA GLN A 27 -4.57 -5.78 12.57
C GLN A 27 -3.50 -6.85 12.34
N PHE A 28 -3.37 -7.34 11.11
CA PHE A 28 -2.35 -8.32 10.76
C PHE A 28 -0.93 -7.74 10.94
N LEU A 29 -0.68 -6.53 10.44
CA LEU A 29 0.61 -5.86 10.60
C LEU A 29 0.95 -5.67 12.09
N GLN A 30 -0.04 -5.24 12.88
CA GLN A 30 0.13 -5.03 14.32
C GLN A 30 0.49 -6.34 15.06
N LYS A 31 -0.15 -7.45 14.68
CA LYS A 31 0.01 -8.74 15.35
C LYS A 31 1.30 -9.47 14.95
N TYR A 32 1.68 -9.42 13.68
CA TYR A 32 2.73 -10.28 13.12
C TYR A 32 3.98 -9.55 12.65
N CYS A 33 3.90 -8.25 12.36
CA CYS A 33 4.99 -7.53 11.69
C CYS A 33 5.77 -6.60 12.63
N ILE A 34 5.09 -5.89 13.54
CA ILE A 34 5.70 -4.86 14.41
C ILE A 34 6.78 -5.44 15.35
N THR A 35 6.67 -6.69 15.78
CA THR A 35 7.67 -7.30 16.68
C THR A 35 9.09 -7.36 16.09
N CYS A 36 9.21 -7.34 14.75
CA CYS A 36 10.48 -7.37 14.03
C CYS A 36 10.75 -6.11 13.19
N HIS A 37 9.72 -5.31 12.91
CA HIS A 37 9.74 -4.13 12.04
C HIS A 37 9.03 -2.95 12.73
N GLY A 38 9.32 -2.76 14.02
CA GLY A 38 8.76 -1.73 14.89
C GLY A 38 9.87 -0.95 15.60
N ASP A 39 9.51 -0.14 16.59
CA ASP A 39 10.48 0.71 17.28
C ASP A 39 11.66 -0.06 17.91
N GLU A 40 11.38 -1.18 18.57
CA GLU A 40 12.41 -1.99 19.25
C GLU A 40 13.37 -2.71 18.27
N LYS A 41 12.86 -3.14 17.11
CA LYS A 41 13.59 -3.92 16.11
C LYS A 41 13.18 -3.46 14.73
N GLN A 42 14.15 -3.00 13.95
CA GLN A 42 13.94 -2.43 12.61
C GLN A 42 14.61 -3.31 11.55
N LYS A 43 14.18 -4.57 11.44
CA LYS A 43 14.79 -5.46 10.44
C LYS A 43 14.49 -4.97 9.03
N GLY A 44 15.50 -4.99 8.17
CA GLY A 44 15.35 -4.54 6.77
C GLY A 44 14.94 -3.08 6.63
N ASP A 45 15.25 -2.26 7.65
CA ASP A 45 14.96 -0.80 7.69
C ASP A 45 13.48 -0.47 7.45
N ARG A 46 12.56 -1.30 7.97
CA ARG A 46 11.10 -1.10 7.89
C ARG A 46 10.48 -0.77 9.25
N ARG A 47 9.52 0.17 9.25
CA ARG A 47 8.76 0.68 10.41
C ARG A 47 7.25 0.57 10.18
N PHE A 48 6.70 -0.64 10.35
CA PHE A 48 5.27 -0.88 10.16
C PHE A 48 4.40 -0.33 11.30
N ASP A 49 5.01 0.06 12.42
CA ASP A 49 4.33 0.74 13.54
C ASP A 49 3.95 2.19 13.23
N GLU A 50 4.62 2.82 12.27
CA GLU A 50 4.34 4.20 11.85
C GLU A 50 3.27 4.29 10.74
N ILE A 51 2.85 3.15 10.18
CA ILE A 51 1.89 3.10 9.08
C ILE A 51 0.47 3.36 9.56
N ALA A 52 -0.16 4.38 8.98
CA ALA A 52 -1.57 4.70 9.20
C ALA A 52 -2.43 4.31 7.99
N PHE A 53 -3.60 3.73 8.27
CA PHE A 53 -4.64 3.43 7.28
C PHE A 53 -5.76 4.48 7.33
N PRO A 54 -6.41 4.81 6.19
CA PRO A 54 -6.10 4.37 4.83
C PRO A 54 -4.76 4.93 4.33
N LEU A 55 -4.09 4.22 3.42
CA LEU A 55 -2.77 4.61 2.91
C LEU A 55 -2.89 5.88 2.05
N LYS A 56 -2.04 6.88 2.31
CA LYS A 56 -2.13 8.20 1.66
C LYS A 56 -0.89 8.63 0.89
N ASP A 57 0.26 8.02 1.15
CA ASP A 57 1.51 8.42 0.53
C ASP A 57 2.08 7.31 -0.36
N LYS A 58 2.86 7.72 -1.36
CA LYS A 58 3.40 6.78 -2.36
C LYS A 58 4.45 5.84 -1.78
N LEU A 59 5.21 6.26 -0.77
CA LEU A 59 6.30 5.45 -0.22
C LEU A 59 5.72 4.31 0.60
N THR A 60 4.84 4.59 1.55
CA THR A 60 4.11 3.60 2.34
C THR A 60 3.33 2.62 1.47
N VAL A 61 2.74 3.07 0.35
CA VAL A 61 2.09 2.16 -0.62
C VAL A 61 3.09 1.18 -1.23
N LEU A 62 4.33 1.59 -1.49
CA LEU A 62 5.38 0.68 -1.96
C LEU A 62 5.83 -0.25 -0.84
N GLU A 63 5.98 0.24 0.39
CA GLU A 63 6.39 -0.61 1.52
C GLU A 63 5.37 -1.71 1.81
N ILE A 64 4.08 -1.39 1.77
CA ILE A 64 3.02 -2.39 1.92
C ILE A 64 3.00 -3.37 0.73
N GLN A 65 3.28 -2.91 -0.49
CA GLN A 65 3.43 -3.81 -1.64
C GLN A 65 4.59 -4.80 -1.43
N ASP A 66 5.75 -4.33 -0.99
CA ASP A 66 6.90 -5.19 -0.69
C ASP A 66 6.55 -6.21 0.41
N ALA A 67 5.79 -5.79 1.43
CA ALA A 67 5.31 -6.69 2.48
C ALA A 67 4.36 -7.77 1.94
N ILE A 68 3.41 -7.41 1.06
CA ILE A 68 2.52 -8.37 0.37
C ILE A 68 3.35 -9.38 -0.44
N ASP A 69 4.38 -8.92 -1.15
CA ASP A 69 5.22 -9.78 -1.96
C ASP A 69 5.99 -10.78 -1.08
N GLN A 70 6.52 -10.34 0.06
CA GLN A 70 7.18 -11.19 1.05
C GLN A 70 6.24 -12.23 1.68
N LEU A 71 4.97 -11.88 1.91
CA LEU A 71 3.95 -12.82 2.38
C LEU A 71 3.62 -13.87 1.31
N ASN A 72 3.48 -13.46 0.03
CA ASN A 72 3.25 -14.37 -1.09
C ASN A 72 4.39 -15.37 -1.30
N LEU A 73 5.65 -14.92 -1.09
CA LEU A 73 6.83 -15.78 -1.15
C LEU A 73 6.95 -16.73 0.05
N GLY A 74 6.18 -16.49 1.13
CA GLY A 74 6.29 -17.23 2.38
C GLY A 74 7.61 -16.98 3.11
N GLU A 75 8.31 -15.89 2.79
CA GLU A 75 9.55 -15.48 3.45
C GLU A 75 9.26 -14.79 4.79
N MET A 76 8.10 -14.13 4.89
CA MET A 76 7.60 -13.49 6.10
C MET A 76 6.31 -14.14 6.58
N PRO A 77 6.11 -14.32 7.91
CA PRO A 77 7.11 -14.13 8.97
C PRO A 77 8.21 -15.23 8.96
N PRO A 78 9.46 -14.92 9.36
CA PRO A 78 10.55 -15.89 9.32
C PRO A 78 10.28 -17.06 10.27
N LYS A 79 10.79 -18.26 9.96
CA LYS A 79 10.57 -19.48 10.79
C LYS A 79 10.93 -19.33 12.28
N LYS A 80 11.83 -18.39 12.60
CA LYS A 80 12.25 -18.06 13.98
C LYS A 80 11.38 -17.01 14.68
N ALA A 81 10.35 -16.50 14.02
CA ALA A 81 9.40 -15.58 14.63
C ALA A 81 8.62 -16.29 15.74
N GLU A 82 8.32 -15.57 16.80
CA GLU A 82 7.60 -16.09 17.97
C GLU A 82 6.14 -16.43 17.64
N LEU A 83 5.57 -15.73 16.67
CA LEU A 83 4.20 -15.89 16.20
C LEU A 83 4.20 -16.22 14.71
N GLN A 84 3.39 -17.20 14.33
CA GLN A 84 3.20 -17.65 12.96
C GLN A 84 1.70 -17.64 12.63
N PRO A 85 1.26 -16.90 11.60
CA PRO A 85 -0.14 -16.87 11.18
C PRO A 85 -0.54 -18.19 10.50
N SER A 86 -1.84 -18.48 10.50
CA SER A 86 -2.39 -19.57 9.66
C SER A 86 -2.35 -19.19 8.17
N LYS A 87 -2.52 -20.17 7.29
CA LYS A 87 -2.57 -19.92 5.84
C LYS A 87 -3.76 -19.03 5.47
N GLU A 88 -4.87 -19.22 6.15
CA GLU A 88 -6.09 -18.43 6.00
C GLU A 88 -5.86 -16.98 6.45
N GLU A 89 -5.24 -16.77 7.62
CA GLU A 89 -4.88 -15.42 8.09
C GLU A 89 -3.94 -14.69 7.10
N ILE A 90 -2.96 -15.39 6.51
CA ILE A 90 -2.08 -14.82 5.49
C ILE A 90 -2.88 -14.44 4.24
N ALA A 91 -3.76 -15.33 3.76
CA ALA A 91 -4.56 -15.08 2.56
C ALA A 91 -5.51 -13.88 2.75
N ASP A 92 -6.18 -13.80 3.90
CA ASP A 92 -7.07 -12.69 4.26
C ASP A 92 -6.31 -11.37 4.38
N ALA A 93 -5.11 -11.41 4.98
CA ALA A 93 -4.25 -10.24 5.08
C ALA A 93 -3.74 -9.76 3.71
N ILE A 94 -3.32 -10.67 2.84
CA ILE A 94 -2.89 -10.34 1.48
C ILE A 94 -4.05 -9.68 0.71
N ALA A 95 -5.26 -10.25 0.78
CA ALA A 95 -6.43 -9.69 0.13
C ALA A 95 -6.74 -8.28 0.63
N ALA A 96 -6.79 -8.09 1.96
CA ALA A 96 -7.04 -6.80 2.59
C ALA A 96 -5.99 -5.75 2.21
N LEU A 97 -4.70 -6.06 2.36
CA LEU A 97 -3.61 -5.12 2.05
C LEU A 97 -3.56 -4.79 0.55
N THR A 98 -3.83 -5.77 -0.32
CA THR A 98 -3.90 -5.55 -1.77
C THR A 98 -5.02 -4.56 -2.12
N ASN A 99 -6.18 -4.68 -1.49
CA ASN A 99 -7.29 -3.74 -1.68
C ASN A 99 -6.94 -2.33 -1.20
N SER A 100 -6.37 -2.18 0.01
CA SER A 100 -5.90 -0.88 0.51
C SER A 100 -4.87 -0.23 -0.41
N VAL A 101 -3.93 -1.01 -0.96
CA VAL A 101 -2.94 -0.53 -1.93
C VAL A 101 -3.61 -0.09 -3.23
N ALA A 102 -4.60 -0.84 -3.73
CA ALA A 102 -5.32 -0.49 -4.95
C ALA A 102 -6.10 0.82 -4.81
N GLU A 103 -6.80 1.00 -3.68
CA GLU A 103 -7.55 2.22 -3.37
C GLU A 103 -6.63 3.45 -3.24
N ALA A 104 -5.53 3.29 -2.50
CA ALA A 104 -4.54 4.34 -2.35
C ALA A 104 -3.91 4.74 -3.69
N ARG A 105 -3.56 3.77 -4.55
CA ARG A 105 -3.06 4.04 -5.91
C ARG A 105 -4.09 4.80 -6.76
N ALA A 106 -5.37 4.44 -6.68
CA ALA A 106 -6.43 5.14 -7.39
C ALA A 106 -6.57 6.60 -6.92
N SER A 107 -6.53 6.83 -5.61
CA SER A 107 -6.57 8.17 -4.98
C SER A 107 -5.34 9.03 -5.30
N LEU A 108 -4.15 8.43 -5.29
CA LEU A 108 -2.89 9.10 -5.63
C LEU A 108 -2.80 9.45 -7.13
N LYS A 109 -3.43 8.65 -7.98
CA LYS A 109 -3.52 8.94 -9.43
C LYS A 109 -4.50 10.07 -9.71
N SER A 110 -5.62 10.16 -8.98
CA SER A 110 -6.65 11.19 -9.18
C SER A 110 -6.24 12.56 -8.63
N SER A 111 -5.38 12.62 -7.61
CA SER A 111 -4.87 13.85 -7.00
C SER A 111 -3.79 14.59 -7.82
N GLY A 112 -3.55 14.19 -9.06
CA GLY A 112 -2.72 14.97 -10.01
C GLY A 112 -1.20 14.82 -9.82
N GLY A 113 -0.74 13.84 -9.05
CA GLY A 113 0.66 13.58 -8.76
C GLY A 113 1.47 12.98 -9.92
N GLN A 114 1.26 13.44 -11.15
CA GLN A 114 2.23 13.25 -12.23
C GLN A 114 3.25 14.37 -12.12
N THR A 115 4.42 14.07 -11.55
CA THR A 115 5.63 14.79 -11.93
C THR A 115 5.81 14.51 -13.42
N VAL A 116 5.35 15.42 -14.27
CA VAL A 116 5.50 15.28 -15.71
C VAL A 116 7.01 15.25 -15.97
N LEU A 117 7.51 14.11 -16.39
CA LEU A 117 8.90 13.99 -16.82
C LEU A 117 9.06 14.88 -18.06
N ARG A 118 9.62 16.08 -17.87
CA ARG A 118 9.99 16.95 -18.96
C ARG A 118 11.32 16.49 -19.54
N ARG A 119 11.46 16.53 -20.87
CA ARG A 119 12.75 16.32 -21.51
C ARG A 119 13.71 17.40 -21.01
N LEU A 120 14.88 16.98 -20.54
CA LEU A 120 15.97 17.89 -20.19
C LEU A 120 16.45 18.62 -21.46
N ASN A 121 16.68 19.92 -21.37
CA ASN A 121 17.39 20.62 -22.42
C ASN A 121 18.89 20.24 -22.42
N ARG A 122 19.62 20.61 -23.47
CA ARG A 122 21.04 20.24 -23.61
C ARG A 122 21.87 20.66 -22.39
N ARG A 123 21.67 21.87 -21.88
CA ARG A 123 22.41 22.39 -20.72
C ARG A 123 22.09 21.61 -19.45
N GLU A 124 20.82 21.33 -19.20
CA GLU A 124 20.39 20.53 -18.05
C GLU A 124 20.97 19.12 -18.09
N TYR A 125 20.96 18.48 -19.27
CA TYR A 125 21.55 17.16 -19.46
C TYR A 125 23.06 17.17 -19.17
N LEU A 126 23.81 18.14 -19.74
CA LEU A 126 25.25 18.22 -19.52
C LEU A 126 25.60 18.43 -18.06
N ASN A 127 24.87 19.31 -17.36
CA ASN A 127 25.07 19.53 -15.92
C ASN A 127 24.77 18.25 -15.12
N THR A 128 23.66 17.56 -15.39
CA THR A 128 23.33 16.32 -14.67
C THR A 128 24.39 15.23 -14.86
N VAL A 129 24.89 15.04 -16.09
CA VAL A 129 25.96 14.06 -16.35
C VAL A 129 27.29 14.52 -15.75
N GLY A 130 27.62 15.81 -15.82
CA GLY A 130 28.80 16.38 -15.18
C GLY A 130 28.80 16.17 -13.67
N ASP A 131 27.68 16.46 -13.00
CA ASP A 131 27.52 16.29 -11.56
C ASP A 131 27.60 14.81 -11.13
N LEU A 132 26.95 13.91 -11.88
CA LEU A 132 26.92 12.48 -11.56
C LEU A 132 28.30 11.81 -11.69
N PHE A 133 29.10 12.25 -12.66
CA PHE A 133 30.38 11.62 -12.98
C PHE A 133 31.60 12.49 -12.63
N ALA A 134 31.38 13.64 -11.99
CA ALA A 134 32.41 14.64 -11.71
C ALA A 134 33.21 15.05 -12.97
N LEU A 135 32.51 15.24 -14.09
CA LEU A 135 33.09 15.63 -15.38
C LEU A 135 32.78 17.10 -15.67
N ASP A 136 33.79 17.84 -16.13
CA ASP A 136 33.57 19.17 -16.69
C ASP A 136 33.03 19.04 -18.12
N MET A 137 31.77 19.42 -18.31
CA MET A 137 31.02 19.30 -19.56
C MET A 137 30.63 20.66 -20.13
N THR A 138 31.28 21.73 -19.65
CA THR A 138 30.98 23.13 -19.98
C THR A 138 31.55 23.56 -21.33
#